data_AF-A0A0S8E793-F1
#
_entry.id   AF-A0A0S8E793-F1
#
_cell.length_a   1.000
_cell.length_b   1.000
_cell.length_c   1.000
_cell.angle_alpha   90.00
_cell.angle_beta   90.00
_cell.angle_gamma   90.00
#
_symmetry.space_group_name_H-M   'P 1'
#
loop_
_entity.id
_entity.type
_entity.pdbx_description
1 polymer ?
#
loop_
_entity_poly.entity_id
_entity_poly.type
_entity_poly.pdbx_seq_one_letter_code
_entity_poly.pdbx_strand_id
1 'polypeptide(L)'
;MVKGVERTSIYDIIGWTGLFNVVWNSTPYPLRVVALPYGLRIYGNLLKGSSNLQQLLGVHAREYMSSKWFRLFRPRFHRVKSVLRNYGIDG
;
A
#
# COMPACT_ATOMS: atom_id res chain seq x y z
N MET A 1 -6.82 23.63 -6.28
CA MET A 1 -7.97 23.19 -7.09
C MET A 1 -7.44 22.64 -8.41
N VAL A 2 -7.52 21.33 -8.59
CA VAL A 2 -7.60 20.68 -9.91
C VAL A 2 -8.78 19.73 -9.78
N LYS A 3 -9.94 20.13 -10.31
CA LYS A 3 -11.10 19.25 -10.50
C LYS A 3 -10.75 18.36 -11.69
N GLY A 4 -10.55 17.06 -11.50
CA GLY A 4 -10.16 16.20 -12.61
C GLY A 4 -10.11 14.73 -12.25
N VAL A 5 -11.18 14.03 -12.62
CA VAL A 5 -11.39 12.57 -12.54
C VAL A 5 -11.48 12.06 -11.11
N GLU A 6 -12.67 11.58 -10.71
CA GLU A 6 -12.79 10.61 -9.61
C GLU A 6 -12.03 9.35 -10.04
N ARG A 7 -10.69 9.38 -9.99
CA ARG A 7 -9.88 8.19 -10.14
C ARG A 7 -10.14 7.39 -8.89
N THR A 8 -11.00 6.38 -9.00
CA THR A 8 -11.25 5.42 -7.92
C THR A 8 -9.89 4.91 -7.46
N SER A 9 -9.48 5.35 -6.29
CA SER A 9 -8.18 5.00 -5.75
C SER A 9 -8.24 3.54 -5.30
N ILE A 10 -7.11 2.85 -5.24
CA ILE A 10 -7.11 1.48 -4.71
C ILE A 10 -7.70 1.47 -3.30
N TYR A 11 -7.46 2.54 -2.53
CA TYR A 11 -8.04 2.74 -1.21
C TYR A 11 -9.58 2.83 -1.22
N ASP A 12 -10.20 3.50 -2.19
CA ASP A 12 -11.66 3.54 -2.31
C ASP A 12 -12.26 2.17 -2.65
N ILE A 13 -11.54 1.35 -3.41
CA ILE A 13 -11.99 0.00 -3.80
C ILE A 13 -11.91 -0.97 -2.63
N ILE A 14 -10.77 -1.01 -1.93
CA ILE A 14 -10.52 -2.02 -0.88
C ILE A 14 -10.97 -1.54 0.52
N GLY A 15 -11.16 -0.23 0.67
CA GLY A 15 -11.51 0.43 1.92
C GLY A 15 -10.46 0.27 3.04
N TRP A 16 -10.85 0.67 4.25
CA TRP A 16 -10.02 0.53 5.45
C TRP A 16 -9.67 -0.93 5.77
N THR A 17 -10.63 -1.84 5.58
CA THR A 17 -10.45 -3.27 5.85
C THR A 17 -9.42 -3.90 4.90
N GLY A 18 -9.45 -3.54 3.63
CA GLY A 18 -8.44 -3.99 2.66
C GLY A 18 -7.06 -3.40 2.94
N LEU A 19 -6.98 -2.12 3.32
CA LEU A 19 -5.73 -1.51 3.76
C LEU A 19 -5.13 -2.28 4.96
N PHE A 20 -5.94 -2.59 5.97
CA PHE A 20 -5.50 -3.38 7.12
C PHE A 20 -5.02 -4.75 6.68
N ASN A 21 -5.77 -5.44 5.82
CA ASN A 21 -5.43 -6.77 5.34
C ASN A 21 -4.11 -6.77 4.54
N VAL A 22 -3.88 -5.75 3.72
CA VAL A 22 -2.64 -5.53 2.96
C VAL A 22 -1.47 -5.33 3.91
N VAL A 23 -1.56 -4.39 4.85
CA VAL A 23 -0.47 -4.09 5.79
C VAL A 23 -0.22 -5.27 6.72
N TRP A 24 -1.27 -5.91 7.23
CA TRP A 24 -1.19 -7.03 8.14
C TRP A 24 -0.52 -8.24 7.48
N ASN A 25 -0.93 -8.65 6.28
CA ASN A 25 -0.34 -9.82 5.60
C ASN A 25 1.04 -9.58 5.01
N SER A 26 1.33 -8.34 4.65
CA SER A 26 2.57 -8.00 3.95
C SER A 26 3.72 -7.68 4.90
N THR A 27 3.42 -7.31 6.15
CA THR A 27 4.42 -7.00 7.16
C THR A 27 4.98 -8.28 7.82
N PRO A 28 6.31 -8.47 7.87
CA PRO A 28 6.92 -9.62 8.55
C PRO A 28 6.86 -9.51 10.08
N TYR A 29 6.66 -10.65 10.75
CA TYR A 29 6.84 -10.82 12.20
C TYR A 29 8.35 -10.80 12.51
N PRO A 30 8.85 -10.13 13.57
CA PRO A 30 8.16 -9.57 14.75
C PRO A 30 7.82 -8.07 14.68
N LEU A 31 8.24 -7.34 13.64
CA LEU A 31 8.03 -5.90 13.54
C LEU A 31 6.55 -5.50 13.37
N ARG A 32 5.65 -6.47 13.15
CA ARG A 32 4.23 -6.27 12.83
C ARG A 32 3.53 -5.24 13.71
N VAL A 33 3.74 -5.26 15.03
CA VAL A 33 3.03 -4.37 15.97
C VAL A 33 3.46 -2.91 15.82
N VAL A 34 4.74 -2.65 15.60
CA VAL A 34 5.30 -1.30 15.43
C VAL A 34 5.18 -0.81 13.99
N ALA A 35 5.36 -1.73 13.04
CA ALA A 35 5.21 -1.53 11.61
C ALA A 35 3.76 -1.26 11.21
N LEU A 36 2.77 -1.74 11.97
CA LEU A 36 1.36 -1.63 11.64
C LEU A 36 0.85 -0.20 11.55
N PRO A 37 0.94 0.63 12.61
CA PRO A 37 0.45 2.00 12.54
C PRO A 37 1.22 2.82 11.50
N TYR A 38 2.54 2.59 11.38
CA TYR A 38 3.38 3.21 10.36
C TYR A 38 2.95 2.79 8.95
N GLY A 39 2.76 1.49 8.75
CA GLY A 39 2.31 0.87 7.52
C GLY A 39 0.93 1.37 7.12
N LEU A 40 -0.07 1.34 8.00
CA LEU A 40 -1.41 1.85 7.74
C LEU A 40 -1.38 3.32 7.28
N ARG A 41 -0.56 4.16 7.93
CA ARG A 41 -0.45 5.58 7.57
C ARG A 41 0.23 5.79 6.22
N ILE A 42 1.38 5.17 5.99
CA ILE A 42 2.14 5.32 4.74
C ILE A 42 1.39 4.64 3.59
N TYR A 43 1.03 3.37 3.75
CA TYR A 43 0.32 2.60 2.71
C TYR A 43 -1.08 3.15 2.44
N GLY A 44 -1.77 3.72 3.43
CA GLY A 44 -3.01 4.46 3.20
C GLY A 44 -2.81 5.63 2.25
N ASN A 45 -1.75 6.43 2.43
CA ASN A 45 -1.41 7.51 1.51
C ASN A 45 -0.98 6.99 0.13
N LEU A 46 -0.18 5.90 0.07
CA LEU A 46 0.23 5.28 -1.19
C LEU A 46 -0.96 4.76 -2.01
N LEU A 47 -1.91 4.11 -1.35
CA LEU A 47 -3.11 3.53 -1.99
C LEU A 47 -4.12 4.61 -2.40
N LYS A 48 -4.23 5.71 -1.65
CA LYS A 48 -5.02 6.89 -2.06
C LYS A 48 -4.39 7.60 -3.27
N GLY A 49 -3.06 7.63 -3.34
CA GLY A 49 -2.32 8.24 -4.45
C GLY A 49 -2.13 7.35 -5.68
N SER A 50 -2.51 6.06 -5.60
CA SER A 50 -2.32 5.09 -6.68
C SER A 50 -3.66 4.57 -7.18
N SER A 51 -3.87 4.59 -8.49
CA SER A 51 -5.08 4.06 -9.13
C SER A 51 -4.90 2.63 -9.67
N ASN A 52 -3.66 2.15 -9.77
CA ASN A 52 -3.35 0.79 -10.26
C ASN A 52 -2.08 0.21 -9.62
N LEU A 53 -1.87 -1.11 -9.78
CA LEU A 53 -0.72 -1.83 -9.21
C LEU A 53 0.64 -1.31 -9.71
N GLN A 54 0.71 -0.84 -10.96
CA GLN A 54 1.95 -0.32 -11.56
C GLN A 54 2.35 1.03 -10.95
N GLN A 55 1.40 1.93 -10.73
CA GLN A 55 1.62 3.18 -9.99
C GLN A 55 2.02 2.88 -8.54
N LEU A 56 1.32 1.94 -7.89
CA LEU A 56 1.67 1.53 -6.53
C LEU A 56 3.11 0.97 -6.46
N LEU A 57 3.52 0.16 -7.45
CA LEU A 57 4.90 -0.33 -7.56
C LEU A 57 5.90 0.82 -7.70
N GLY A 58 5.60 1.80 -8.55
CA GLY A 58 6.46 2.97 -8.78
C GLY A 58 6.66 3.81 -7.52
N VAL A 59 5.58 4.16 -6.83
CA VAL A 59 5.67 4.95 -5.59
C VAL A 59 6.31 4.12 -4.47
N HIS A 60 6.01 2.82 -4.38
CA HIS A 60 6.64 1.92 -3.42
C HIS A 60 8.15 1.76 -3.65
N ALA A 61 8.59 1.66 -4.91
CA ALA A 61 10.01 1.60 -5.27
C ALA A 61 10.72 2.93 -4.98
N ARG A 62 10.07 4.06 -5.22
CA ARG A 62 10.60 5.39 -4.89
C ARG A 62 10.78 5.56 -3.38
N GLU A 63 9.80 5.16 -2.59
CA GLU A 63 9.86 5.25 -1.12
C GLU A 63 10.88 4.28 -0.53
N TYR A 64 11.06 3.12 -1.17
CA TYR A 64 12.13 2.18 -0.86
C TYR A 64 13.53 2.79 -1.07
N MET A 65 13.74 3.52 -2.17
CA MET A 65 15.02 4.20 -2.41
C MET A 65 15.23 5.36 -1.44
N SER A 66 14.17 6.12 -1.11
CA SER A 66 14.26 7.34 -0.31
C SER A 66 14.38 7.08 1.20
N SER A 67 13.68 6.08 1.75
CA SER A 67 13.49 5.96 3.20
C SER A 67 14.11 4.70 3.83
N LYS A 68 15.09 4.88 4.74
CA LYS A 68 15.65 3.78 5.56
C LYS A 68 14.60 3.10 6.44
N TRP A 69 13.67 3.87 7.01
CA TRP A 69 12.55 3.34 7.80
C TRP A 69 11.64 2.43 6.98
N PHE A 70 11.37 2.79 5.72
CA PHE A 70 10.59 1.97 4.82
C PHE A 70 11.30 0.66 4.44
N ARG A 71 12.64 0.66 4.39
CA ARG A 71 13.43 -0.57 4.22
C ARG A 71 13.36 -1.49 5.44
N LEU A 72 13.31 -0.92 6.65
CA LEU A 72 13.28 -1.67 7.90
C LEU A 72 11.88 -2.27 8.19
N PHE A 73 10.83 -1.47 8.01
CA PHE A 73 9.44 -1.82 8.30
C PHE A 73 8.68 -2.34 7.07
N ARG A 74 9.41 -2.84 6.07
CA ARG A 74 8.92 -3.11 4.72
C ARG A 74 7.77 -4.13 4.69
N PRO A 75 6.60 -3.75 4.13
CA PRO A 75 5.62 -4.70 3.63
C PRO A 75 6.15 -5.35 2.34
N ARG A 76 6.15 -6.69 2.26
CA ARG A 76 6.60 -7.39 1.05
C ARG A 76 5.64 -7.12 -0.11
N PHE A 77 6.08 -6.35 -1.11
CA PHE A 77 5.25 -5.97 -2.27
C PHE A 77 4.62 -7.17 -2.99
N HIS A 78 5.30 -8.32 -3.06
CA HIS A 78 4.70 -9.53 -3.64
C HIS A 78 3.43 -9.99 -2.90
N ARG A 79 3.41 -9.88 -1.57
CA ARG A 79 2.20 -10.16 -0.77
C ARG A 79 1.15 -9.09 -0.94
N VAL A 80 1.55 -7.82 -1.01
CA VAL A 80 0.64 -6.70 -1.31
C VAL A 80 -0.07 -6.94 -2.63
N LYS A 81 0.68 -7.31 -3.69
CA LYS A 81 0.11 -7.65 -4.99
C LYS A 81 -0.87 -8.82 -4.90
N SER A 82 -0.51 -9.88 -4.17
CA SER A 82 -1.39 -11.03 -3.98
C SER A 82 -2.69 -10.66 -3.25
N VAL A 83 -2.62 -9.82 -2.21
CA VAL A 83 -3.79 -9.37 -1.46
C VAL A 83 -4.65 -8.46 -2.33
N LEU A 84 -4.05 -7.51 -3.06
CA LEU A 84 -4.78 -6.58 -3.92
C LEU A 84 -5.46 -7.29 -5.10
N ARG A 85 -4.85 -8.35 -5.65
CA ARG A 85 -5.50 -9.22 -6.63
C ARG A 85 -6.77 -9.87 -6.10
N ASN A 86 -6.80 -10.27 -4.83
CA ASN A 86 -8.03 -10.82 -4.22
C ASN A 86 -9.16 -9.79 -4.12
N TYR A 87 -8.86 -8.50 -4.21
CA TYR A 87 -9.85 -7.42 -4.28
C TYR A 87 -10.22 -7.02 -5.72
N GLY A 88 -9.77 -7.78 -6.73
CA GLY A 88 -10.03 -7.46 -8.15
C GLY A 88 -9.21 -6.28 -8.67
N ILE A 89 -8.17 -5.86 -7.95
CA ILE A 89 -7.20 -4.88 -8.44
C ILE A 89 -6.19 -5.62 -9.33
N ASP A 90 -6.45 -5.64 -10.62
CA ASP A 90 -5.54 -6.18 -11.62
C ASP A 90 -4.72 -5.08 -12.31
N GLY A 91 -3.50 -5.44 -12.70
CA GLY A 91 -2.54 -4.58 -13.38
C GLY A 91 -1.28 -5.31 -13.81
#